data_AF-A0A534NFY4-F1
#
_entry.id   AF-A0A534NFY4-F1
#
_cell.length_a   1.000
_cell.length_b   1.000
_cell.length_c   1.000
_cell.angle_alpha   90.00
_cell.angle_beta   90.00
_cell.angle_gamma   90.00
#
_symmetry.space_group_name_H-M   'P 1'
#
loop_
_entity.id
_entity.type
_entity.pdbx_description
1 polymer ?
#
loop_
_entity_poly.entity_id
_entity_poly.type
_entity_poly.pdbx_seq_one_letter_code
_entity_poly.pdbx_strand_id
1 'polypeptide(L)'
;VYREIWRKPAAGALRVVPLEQGRLVVESSERLAALDLLSGEEIWRVRAAPGAVSRGSELFYAEQGDALVRLDALCGEVRWKRRLRGAKQPARLWPLSAGVLRDLPG
;
A
#
# COMPACT_ATOMS: atom_id res chain seq x y z
N VAL A 1 16.09 22.23 -15.99
CA VAL A 1 15.92 21.18 -17.02
C VAL A 1 15.53 19.90 -16.30
N TYR A 2 14.37 19.32 -16.61
CA TYR A 2 13.94 18.05 -16.01
C TYR A 2 14.54 16.89 -16.84
N ARG A 3 15.09 15.85 -16.21
CA ARG A 3 15.71 14.71 -16.89
C ARG A 3 14.97 13.42 -16.51
N GLU A 4 14.62 12.61 -17.52
CA GLU A 4 14.13 11.25 -17.31
C GLU A 4 15.25 10.40 -16.68
N ILE A 5 14.99 9.80 -15.51
CA ILE A 5 15.93 8.92 -14.80
C ILE A 5 15.75 7.45 -15.20
N TRP A 6 14.51 7.02 -15.40
CA TRP A 6 14.14 5.68 -15.88
C TRP A 6 12.69 5.65 -16.36
N ARG A 7 12.31 4.54 -17.00
CA ARG A 7 10.96 4.28 -17.53
C ARG A 7 10.58 2.82 -17.30
N LYS A 8 9.31 2.58 -16.94
CA LYS A 8 8.77 1.23 -16.72
C LYS A 8 7.29 1.14 -17.09
N PRO A 9 6.81 0.01 -17.64
CA PRO A 9 5.39 -0.25 -17.77
C PRO A 9 4.71 -0.32 -16.39
N ALA A 10 3.69 0.50 -16.18
CA ALA A 10 2.92 0.55 -14.94
C ALA A 10 1.41 0.31 -15.22
N ALA A 11 1.12 -0.70 -16.05
CA ALA A 11 -0.26 -1.04 -16.41
C ALA A 11 -1.09 -1.40 -15.17
N GLY A 12 -2.25 -0.77 -15.05
CA GLY A 12 -3.14 -0.94 -13.90
C GLY A 12 -2.69 -0.22 -12.62
N ALA A 13 -1.64 0.61 -12.67
CA ALA A 13 -1.32 1.50 -11.56
C ALA A 13 -2.46 2.51 -11.38
N LEU A 14 -3.03 2.55 -10.19
CA LEU A 14 -4.05 3.52 -9.79
C LEU A 14 -3.39 4.82 -9.33
N ARG A 15 -2.27 4.70 -8.61
CA ARG A 15 -1.46 5.86 -8.19
C ARG A 15 -0.03 5.44 -7.89
N VAL A 16 0.83 6.46 -7.86
CA VAL A 16 2.24 6.35 -7.49
C VAL A 16 2.53 7.38 -6.41
N VAL A 17 3.07 6.93 -5.29
CA VAL A 17 3.32 7.76 -4.11
C VAL A 17 4.82 7.71 -3.79
N PRO A 18 5.58 8.79 -4.01
CA PRO A 18 6.94 8.87 -3.49
C PRO A 18 6.88 8.94 -1.96
N LEU A 19 7.72 8.15 -1.30
CA LEU A 19 7.92 8.18 0.13
C LEU A 19 9.30 8.77 0.44
N GLU A 20 9.52 9.06 1.72
CA GLU A 20 10.83 9.45 2.21
C GLU A 20 11.88 8.34 1.97
N GLN A 21 13.15 8.71 2.04
CA GLN A 21 14.30 7.80 1.87
C GLN A 21 14.36 7.07 0.50
N GLY A 22 13.81 7.67 -0.56
CA GLY A 22 14.01 7.20 -1.93
C GLY A 22 13.20 5.95 -2.29
N ARG A 23 11.98 5.83 -1.74
CA ARG A 23 11.03 4.78 -2.13
C ARG A 23 9.91 5.35 -2.97
N LEU A 24 9.44 4.57 -3.92
CA LEU A 24 8.28 4.87 -4.75
C LEU A 24 7.26 3.74 -4.62
N VAL A 25 6.14 3.99 -3.95
CA VAL A 25 5.07 2.99 -3.82
C VAL A 25 4.10 3.12 -5.00
N VAL A 26 3.94 2.03 -5.73
CA VAL A 26 2.97 1.89 -6.82
C VAL A 26 1.79 1.08 -6.30
N GLU A 27 0.60 1.66 -6.35
CA GLU A 27 -0.65 0.99 -5.98
C GLU A 27 -1.42 0.57 -7.22
N SER A 28 -1.95 -0.65 -7.23
CA SER A 28 -2.92 -1.12 -8.22
C SER A 28 -4.17 -1.68 -7.53
N SER A 29 -5.11 -2.22 -8.31
CA SER A 29 -6.36 -2.80 -7.81
C SER A 29 -6.19 -3.90 -6.76
N GLU A 30 -5.07 -4.64 -6.78
CA GLU A 30 -4.87 -5.84 -5.95
C GLU A 30 -3.49 -5.93 -5.27
N ARG A 31 -2.64 -4.92 -5.43
CA ARG A 31 -1.27 -4.96 -4.90
C ARG A 31 -0.70 -3.58 -4.63
N LEU A 32 0.29 -3.58 -3.74
CA LEU A 32 1.26 -2.51 -3.54
C LEU A 32 2.64 -3.05 -3.89
N ALA A 33 3.46 -2.23 -4.53
CA ALA A 33 4.88 -2.52 -4.76
C ALA A 33 5.70 -1.29 -4.41
N ALA A 34 6.82 -1.44 -3.69
CA ALA A 34 7.81 -0.39 -3.60
C ALA A 34 8.91 -0.60 -4.62
N LEU A 35 9.27 0.48 -5.28
CA LEU A 35 10.43 0.58 -6.13
C LEU A 35 11.48 1.47 -5.47
N ASP A 36 12.75 1.21 -5.77
CA ASP A 36 13.80 2.20 -5.55
C ASP A 36 13.55 3.40 -6.47
N LEU A 37 13.62 4.61 -5.92
CA LEU A 37 13.31 5.83 -6.66
C LEU A 37 14.34 6.12 -7.76
N LEU A 38 15.60 5.70 -7.60
CA LEU A 38 16.69 6.02 -8.52
C LEU A 38 16.83 4.98 -9.63
N SER A 39 16.64 3.69 -9.32
CA SER A 39 16.77 2.61 -10.32
C SER A 39 15.45 2.14 -10.92
N GLY A 40 14.32 2.35 -10.23
CA GLY A 40 13.03 1.78 -10.62
C GLY A 40 12.92 0.25 -10.39
N GLU A 41 13.90 -0.34 -9.71
CA GLU A 41 13.89 -1.75 -9.32
C GLU A 41 12.90 -2.00 -8.20
N GLU A 42 12.20 -3.13 -8.25
CA GLU A 42 11.25 -3.50 -7.20
C GLU A 42 11.98 -4.05 -5.98
N ILE A 43 11.62 -3.55 -4.81
CA ILE A 43 12.20 -3.94 -3.52
C ILE A 43 11.29 -4.94 -2.84
N TRP A 44 9.98 -4.66 -2.83
CA TRP A 44 8.99 -5.56 -2.26
C TRP A 44 7.64 -5.41 -2.98
N ARG A 45 6.80 -6.43 -2.81
CA ARG A 45 5.42 -6.45 -3.29
C ARG A 45 4.51 -7.22 -2.35
N VAL A 46 3.31 -6.69 -2.12
CA VAL A 46 2.27 -7.31 -1.28
C VAL A 46 0.91 -7.26 -1.96
N ARG A 47 0.02 -8.20 -1.61
CA ARG A 47 -1.41 -8.11 -1.98
C ARG A 47 -2.08 -7.06 -1.10
N ALA A 48 -2.85 -6.17 -1.72
CA ALA A 48 -3.54 -5.10 -1.01
C ALA A 48 -4.80 -4.68 -1.79
N ALA A 49 -5.84 -4.28 -1.07
CA ALA A 49 -6.91 -3.48 -1.64
C ALA A 49 -6.42 -2.03 -1.82
N PRO A 50 -7.00 -1.27 -2.76
CA PRO A 50 -6.65 0.13 -2.97
C PRO A 50 -6.95 1.00 -1.75
N GLY A 51 -6.20 2.09 -1.61
CA GLY A 51 -6.41 3.09 -0.56
C GLY A 51 -5.42 2.98 0.60
N ALA A 52 -4.21 2.50 0.36
CA ALA A 52 -3.16 2.50 1.37
C ALA A 52 -2.84 3.93 1.89
N VAL A 53 -2.34 4.04 3.12
CA VAL A 53 -1.94 5.32 3.70
C VAL A 53 -0.54 5.18 4.26
N SER A 54 0.34 6.14 3.99
CA SER A 54 1.67 6.21 4.57
C SER A 54 1.76 7.23 5.70
N ARG A 55 2.66 6.97 6.65
CA ARG A 55 3.05 7.91 7.72
C ARG A 55 4.55 7.77 7.97
N GLY A 56 5.36 8.60 7.32
CA GLY A 56 6.81 8.41 7.25
C GLY A 56 7.12 7.11 6.49
N SER A 57 7.94 6.24 7.08
CA SER A 57 8.26 4.92 6.53
C SER A 57 7.20 3.85 6.79
N GLU A 58 6.13 4.16 7.52
CA GLU A 58 5.08 3.18 7.82
C GLU A 58 3.99 3.21 6.75
N LEU A 59 3.62 2.04 6.23
CA LEU A 59 2.54 1.87 5.27
C LEU A 59 1.42 1.04 5.88
N PHE A 60 0.20 1.58 5.84
CA PHE A 60 -1.01 0.94 6.30
C PHE A 60 -1.87 0.59 5.09
N TYR A 61 -2.30 -0.66 4.99
CA TYR A 61 -3.16 -1.11 3.90
C TYR A 61 -4.12 -2.19 4.36
N ALA A 62 -5.22 -2.36 3.62
CA ALA A 62 -6.14 -3.45 3.81
C ALA A 62 -5.79 -4.60 2.86
N GLU A 63 -5.79 -5.84 3.34
CA GLU A 63 -5.84 -7.00 2.46
C GLU A 63 -7.29 -7.28 2.03
N GLN A 64 -7.45 -8.00 0.91
CA GLN A 64 -8.73 -8.61 0.59
C GLN A 64 -9.11 -9.57 1.73
N GLY A 65 -10.29 -9.39 2.30
CA GLY A 65 -10.85 -10.36 3.23
C GLY A 65 -11.05 -9.91 4.68
N ASP A 66 -10.67 -8.68 5.08
CA ASP A 66 -10.88 -8.03 6.41
C ASP A 66 -9.64 -7.77 7.31
N ALA A 67 -8.43 -7.90 6.76
CA ALA A 67 -7.22 -7.66 7.53
C ALA A 67 -6.64 -6.27 7.25
N LEU A 68 -6.31 -5.54 8.33
CA LEU A 68 -5.48 -4.36 8.27
C LEU A 68 -4.02 -4.76 8.51
N VAL A 69 -3.11 -4.21 7.74
CA VAL A 69 -1.67 -4.49 7.84
C VAL A 69 -0.91 -3.18 8.01
N ARG A 70 0.09 -3.21 8.88
CA ARG A 70 1.16 -2.21 8.96
C ARG A 70 2.46 -2.84 8.49
N LEU A 71 3.11 -2.20 7.54
CA LEU A 71 4.32 -2.64 6.88
C LEU A 71 5.37 -1.53 6.90
N ASP A 72 6.63 -1.89 7.06
CA ASP A 72 7.75 -1.00 6.82
C ASP A 72 7.94 -0.79 5.31
N ALA A 73 7.72 0.43 4.83
CA ALA A 73 7.76 0.76 3.41
C ALA A 73 9.16 0.71 2.80
N LEU A 74 10.23 0.68 3.61
CA LEU A 74 11.60 0.63 3.12
C LEU A 74 12.00 -0.79 2.70
N CYS A 75 11.59 -1.81 3.47
CA CYS A 75 12.00 -3.20 3.28
C CYS A 75 10.85 -4.19 3.04
N GLY A 76 9.59 -3.79 3.26
CA GLY A 76 8.41 -4.63 3.08
C GLY A 76 8.10 -5.53 4.28
N GLU A 77 8.78 -5.33 5.41
CA GLU A 77 8.55 -6.13 6.61
C GLU A 77 7.18 -5.81 7.23
N VAL A 78 6.34 -6.83 7.40
CA VAL A 78 5.05 -6.68 8.09
C VAL A 78 5.30 -6.52 9.59
N ARG A 79 5.06 -5.31 10.11
CA ARG A 79 5.19 -4.99 11.54
C ARG A 79 4.05 -5.58 12.35
N TRP A 80 2.83 -5.56 11.81
CA TRP A 80 1.71 -6.30 12.36
C TRP A 80 0.60 -6.51 11.34
N LYS A 81 -0.25 -7.51 11.61
CA LYS A 81 -1.48 -7.80 10.88
C LYS A 81 -2.63 -8.02 11.86
N ARG A 82 -3.75 -7.35 11.63
CA ARG A 82 -4.94 -7.43 12.49
C ARG A 82 -6.18 -7.73 11.65
N ARG A 83 -6.81 -8.86 11.93
CA ARG A 83 -8.11 -9.23 11.36
C ARG A 83 -9.23 -8.59 12.18
N LEU A 84 -10.10 -7.82 11.54
CA LEU A 84 -11.21 -7.15 12.22
C LEU A 84 -12.44 -8.07 12.22
N ARG A 85 -12.74 -8.68 13.38
CA ARG A 85 -13.91 -9.59 13.54
C ARG A 85 -15.24 -8.82 13.46
N GLY A 86 -16.34 -9.52 13.14
CA GLY A 86 -17.70 -9.01 13.35
C GLY A 86 -18.53 -8.67 12.11
N ALA A 87 -18.02 -8.87 10.89
CA ALA A 87 -18.84 -8.75 9.68
C ALA A 87 -19.26 -10.13 9.17
N LYS A 88 -20.52 -10.27 8.73
CA LYS A 88 -21.04 -11.49 8.07
C LYS A 88 -20.40 -11.75 6.70
N GLN A 89 -19.68 -10.78 6.13
CA GLN A 89 -19.01 -10.81 4.84
C GLN A 89 -17.66 -10.07 4.95
N PRO A 90 -16.70 -10.26 4.02
CA PRO A 90 -15.48 -9.45 4.00
C PRO A 90 -15.85 -7.97 3.92
N ALA A 91 -15.58 -7.24 5.01
CA ALA A 91 -15.80 -5.81 5.07
C ALA A 91 -14.71 -5.10 4.29
N ARG A 92 -15.09 -4.05 3.54
CA ARG A 92 -14.09 -3.17 2.95
C ARG A 92 -13.50 -2.30 4.05
N LEU A 93 -12.18 -2.28 4.11
CA LEU A 93 -11.42 -1.48 5.07
C LEU A 93 -10.67 -0.39 4.32
N TRP A 94 -10.74 0.83 4.84
CA TRP A 94 -9.92 1.94 4.38
C TRP A 94 -9.07 2.43 5.54
N PRO A 95 -7.73 2.24 5.47
CA PRO A 95 -6.86 2.97 6.39
C PRO A 95 -7.00 4.47 6.14
N LEU A 96 -6.99 5.22 7.23
CA LEU A 96 -6.99 6.67 7.26
C LEU A 96 -5.76 7.13 8.05
N SER A 97 -5.35 8.37 7.89
CA SER A 97 -4.23 8.94 8.68
C SER A 97 -4.47 8.87 10.20
N ALA A 98 -5.73 8.93 10.62
CA ALA A 98 -6.15 8.92 12.02
C ALA A 98 -6.77 7.59 12.49
N GLY A 99 -6.91 6.58 11.63
CA GLY A 99 -7.61 5.34 12.02
C GLY A 99 -7.96 4.43 10.85
N VAL A 100 -9.08 3.70 10.97
CA VAL A 100 -9.60 2.82 9.92
C VAL A 100 -11.11 3.02 9.79
N LEU A 101 -11.57 3.25 8.56
CA LEU A 101 -12.99 3.18 8.22
C LEU A 101 -13.31 1.74 7.79
N ARG A 102 -14.42 1.21 8.29
CA ARG A 102 -14.94 -0.10 7.95
C ARG A 102 -16.36 0.06 7.42
N ASP A 103 -16.59 -0.40 6.20
CA ASP A 103 -17.94 -0.53 5.66
C ASP A 103 -18.54 -1.86 6.11
N LEU A 104 -19.71 -1.80 6.73
CA LEU A 104 -20.45 -2.96 7.18
C LEU A 104 -21.63 -3.16 6.23
N PRO A 105 -21.82 -4.36 5.65
CA PRO A 105 -23.01 -4.63 4.87
C PRO A 105 -24.25 -4.49 5.77
N GLY A 106 -25.26 -3.78 5.26
CA GLY A 106 -26.60 -3.72 5.85
C GLY A 106 -27.36 -5.04 5.72
#